data_AF-A0A0B2UKC0-F1
#
_entry.id   AF-A0A0B2UKC0-F1
#
_cell.length_a   1.000
_cell.length_b   1.000
_cell.length_c   1.000
_cell.angle_alpha   90.00
_cell.angle_beta   90.00
_cell.angle_gamma   90.00
#
_symmetry.space_group_name_H-M   'P 1'
#
loop_
_entity.id
_entity.type
_entity.pdbx_description
1 polymer ?
#
loop_
_entity_poly.entity_id
_entity_poly.type
_entity_poly.pdbx_seq_one_letter_code
_entity_poly.pdbx_strand_id
1 'polypeptide(L)'
;METVEVDEGTDEPDGNRLSMAIDAAYRVMDSVKSWGKCDEECALCDMDVCISTSYDVVEIYCHLLACVSDHVLEVSPIAFEDFFVFEVFVLDQICEREVFDVRRILETTDCHRNVNYRVEYTCNQRRILELVNRCFPGEMINIQCEQVFESLMYKVYSKYSESGIQCVSSKDLELLLIVLFRRIESSRFFKVLNSTERTQGMMMLGILLALKEDNNTLVDKLQKEMIFIDESLESHFVESMGLINMAIDVNQVLLTENMDEWITHRKEEMNWEERVHFWALNRDGSCESLNKSMMSLCIKHRKYDDGWAIYCKGCKKTSDVIHKGCILALNALKETDDQKWILRLFETVEESFSSGEGEAGYIAANDVLKNLSCFTEITRDLVLKEFVLRMDFLERNEQIVNLMIRELVELCKDYENDQDHAQYGEYTSLIYGKWKANKINGKYVIGGSEEVESEMYLNVLSVFDCLCDRNKILEVLGDIVNSNMKITKELSLKMQAISKINLGSIEVDSSSLEQYAVLERLMSLALQKH
;
A
#
# COMPACT_ATOMS: atom_id res chain seq x y z
N MET A 1 -41.08 -30.72 -8.30
CA MET A 1 -41.31 -29.61 -7.34
C MET A 1 -40.03 -29.53 -6.54
N GLU A 2 -39.03 -28.91 -7.13
CA GLU A 2 -37.75 -28.59 -6.52
C GLU A 2 -37.54 -27.12 -6.88
N THR A 3 -37.55 -26.31 -5.83
CA THR A 3 -37.42 -24.86 -5.86
C THR A 3 -36.00 -24.50 -6.24
N VAL A 4 -35.87 -23.90 -7.43
CA VAL A 4 -34.68 -23.15 -7.81
C VAL A 4 -34.65 -21.92 -6.91
N GLU A 5 -33.69 -21.89 -5.99
CA GLU A 5 -33.35 -20.69 -5.25
C GLU A 5 -32.87 -19.64 -6.25
N VAL A 6 -33.66 -18.58 -6.36
CA VAL A 6 -33.31 -17.35 -7.05
C VAL A 6 -32.24 -16.72 -6.18
N ASP A 7 -31.00 -16.74 -6.66
CA ASP A 7 -29.91 -15.95 -6.12
C ASP A 7 -30.34 -14.48 -6.25
N GLU A 8 -30.73 -13.89 -5.12
CA GLU A 8 -31.13 -12.49 -5.03
C GLU A 8 -29.90 -11.64 -5.37
N GLY A 9 -29.96 -11.06 -6.56
CA GLY A 9 -28.90 -10.26 -7.15
C GLY A 9 -28.39 -9.21 -6.17
N THR A 10 -27.07 -9.22 -5.99
CA THR A 10 -26.31 -8.07 -5.51
C THR A 10 -26.68 -6.85 -6.34
N ASP A 11 -27.30 -5.85 -5.71
CA ASP A 11 -27.60 -4.54 -6.31
C ASP A 11 -26.36 -3.99 -7.06
N GLU A 12 -26.43 -3.93 -8.38
CA GLU A 12 -25.38 -3.34 -9.21
C GLU A 12 -25.38 -1.81 -9.05
N PRO A 13 -24.30 -1.19 -8.53
CA PRO A 13 -24.22 0.27 -8.37
C PRO A 13 -24.25 1.05 -9.69
N ASP A 14 -24.04 0.39 -10.84
CA ASP A 14 -24.01 1.02 -12.16
C ASP A 14 -25.41 1.28 -12.76
N GLY A 15 -26.44 0.49 -12.38
CA GLY A 15 -27.80 0.63 -12.91
C GLY A 15 -28.46 1.97 -12.55
N ASN A 16 -28.18 2.47 -11.36
CA ASN A 16 -28.70 3.77 -10.89
C ASN A 16 -28.05 4.95 -11.66
N ARG A 17 -26.74 4.87 -11.95
CA ARG A 17 -26.00 5.93 -12.65
C ARG A 17 -26.45 6.11 -14.10
N LEU A 18 -26.68 5.01 -14.82
CA LEU A 18 -27.16 5.08 -16.20
C LEU A 18 -28.56 5.72 -16.27
N SER A 19 -29.48 5.34 -15.37
CA SER A 19 -30.82 5.95 -15.33
C SER A 19 -30.75 7.45 -15.10
N MET A 20 -29.94 7.90 -14.14
CA MET A 20 -29.76 9.33 -13.87
C MET A 20 -29.18 10.08 -15.08
N ALA A 21 -28.21 9.49 -15.77
CA ALA A 21 -27.62 10.08 -16.97
C ALA A 21 -28.60 10.16 -18.14
N ILE A 22 -29.46 9.15 -18.33
CA ILE A 22 -30.53 9.16 -19.34
C ILE A 22 -31.52 10.29 -19.05
N ASP A 23 -31.99 10.39 -17.81
CA ASP A 23 -32.93 11.43 -17.40
C ASP A 23 -32.35 12.83 -17.57
N ALA A 24 -31.07 13.02 -17.22
CA ALA A 24 -30.35 14.26 -17.43
C ALA A 24 -30.17 14.58 -18.93
N ALA A 25 -29.83 13.57 -19.75
CA ALA A 25 -29.68 13.74 -21.19
C ALA A 25 -30.99 14.22 -21.84
N TYR A 26 -32.14 13.64 -21.47
CA TYR A 26 -33.45 14.10 -21.98
C TYR A 26 -33.73 15.55 -21.61
N ARG A 27 -33.50 15.96 -20.35
CA ARG A 27 -33.71 17.35 -19.91
C ARG A 27 -32.78 18.33 -20.61
N VAL A 28 -31.51 17.97 -20.78
CA VAL A 28 -30.54 18.77 -21.54
C VAL A 28 -30.99 18.91 -23.00
N MET A 29 -31.40 17.81 -23.63
CA MET A 29 -31.87 17.85 -25.01
C MET A 29 -33.10 18.73 -25.19
N ASP A 30 -34.13 18.58 -24.36
CA ASP A 30 -35.35 19.39 -24.44
C ASP A 30 -35.02 20.88 -24.32
N SER A 31 -34.08 21.20 -23.42
CA SER A 31 -33.63 22.57 -23.20
C SER A 31 -32.87 23.11 -24.41
N VAL A 32 -31.89 22.38 -24.94
CA VAL A 32 -31.14 22.78 -26.14
C VAL A 32 -32.07 22.88 -27.35
N LYS A 33 -33.06 21.98 -27.47
CA LYS A 33 -34.07 22.02 -28.53
C LYS A 33 -34.97 23.26 -28.43
N SER A 34 -35.13 23.87 -27.26
CA SER A 34 -35.92 25.09 -27.06
C SER A 34 -35.16 26.40 -27.32
N TRP A 35 -33.83 26.35 -27.43
CA TRP A 35 -32.97 27.52 -27.63
C TRP A 35 -33.07 28.11 -29.05
N GLY A 36 -32.58 29.33 -29.23
CA GLY A 36 -32.58 30.02 -30.51
C GLY A 36 -31.53 29.44 -31.47
N LYS A 37 -31.94 29.11 -32.70
CA LYS A 37 -31.13 28.34 -33.67
C LYS A 37 -31.08 29.03 -35.03
N CYS A 38 -30.08 28.71 -35.84
CA CYS A 38 -30.08 29.07 -37.26
C CYS A 38 -30.98 28.12 -38.09
N ASP A 39 -31.31 28.51 -39.32
CA ASP A 39 -32.21 27.77 -40.21
C ASP A 39 -31.56 26.51 -40.86
N GLU A 40 -30.40 26.09 -40.39
CA GLU A 40 -29.68 24.92 -40.92
C GLU A 40 -30.26 23.60 -40.40
N GLU A 41 -30.16 22.54 -41.21
CA GLU A 41 -30.55 21.18 -40.80
C GLU A 41 -29.64 20.69 -39.67
N CYS A 42 -30.22 20.13 -38.61
CA CYS A 42 -29.47 19.70 -37.45
C CYS A 42 -29.89 18.31 -37.03
N ALA A 43 -28.93 17.38 -37.08
CA ALA A 43 -29.15 15.98 -36.73
C ALA A 43 -29.82 15.81 -35.36
N LEU A 44 -29.46 16.58 -34.34
CA LEU A 44 -30.10 16.50 -33.02
C LEU A 44 -31.57 16.97 -33.04
N CYS A 45 -31.85 18.08 -33.74
CA CYS A 45 -33.18 18.68 -33.75
C CYS A 45 -34.20 17.81 -34.46
N ASP A 46 -33.77 17.11 -35.50
CA ASP A 46 -34.59 16.24 -36.34
C ASP A 46 -34.66 14.79 -35.81
N MET A 47 -33.82 14.43 -34.84
CA MET A 47 -33.78 13.09 -34.27
C MET A 47 -34.94 12.85 -33.30
N ASP A 48 -35.65 11.74 -33.52
CA ASP A 48 -36.53 11.12 -32.53
C ASP A 48 -35.68 10.15 -31.70
N VAL A 49 -35.54 10.44 -30.41
CA VAL A 49 -34.47 9.88 -29.58
C VAL A 49 -35.01 8.88 -28.56
N CYS A 50 -34.48 7.66 -28.63
CA CYS A 50 -34.64 6.64 -27.61
C CYS A 50 -33.27 6.33 -26.99
N ILE A 51 -33.07 6.69 -25.72
CA ILE A 51 -31.82 6.42 -24.99
C ILE A 51 -32.06 5.21 -24.10
N SER A 52 -31.33 4.12 -24.35
CA SER A 52 -31.50 2.85 -23.63
C SER A 52 -30.19 2.26 -23.12
N THR A 53 -29.06 2.67 -23.69
CA THR A 53 -27.73 2.16 -23.36
C THR A 53 -26.76 3.29 -23.06
N SER A 54 -25.63 2.97 -22.41
CA SER A 54 -24.54 3.94 -22.20
C SER A 54 -23.97 4.48 -23.51
N TYR A 55 -24.04 3.71 -24.60
CA TYR A 55 -23.60 4.14 -25.92
C TYR A 55 -24.52 5.23 -26.50
N ASP A 56 -25.85 5.05 -26.36
CA ASP A 56 -26.83 6.04 -26.81
C ASP A 56 -26.61 7.38 -26.09
N VAL A 57 -26.27 7.34 -24.80
CA VAL A 57 -25.93 8.54 -24.00
C VAL A 57 -24.73 9.30 -24.61
N VAL A 58 -23.67 8.59 -25.01
CA VAL A 58 -22.48 9.21 -25.64
C VAL A 58 -22.78 9.74 -27.05
N GLU A 59 -23.58 9.02 -27.83
CA GLU A 59 -24.01 9.46 -29.17
C GLU A 59 -24.81 10.77 -29.08
N ILE A 60 -25.78 10.83 -28.17
CA ILE A 60 -26.55 12.04 -27.88
C ILE A 60 -25.66 13.19 -27.41
N TYR A 61 -24.65 12.90 -26.59
CA TYR A 61 -23.69 13.92 -26.15
C TYR A 61 -22.95 14.53 -27.35
N CYS A 62 -22.51 13.71 -28.32
CA CYS A 62 -21.84 14.18 -29.53
C CYS A 62 -22.77 15.06 -30.40
N HIS A 63 -24.04 14.65 -30.57
CA HIS A 63 -25.02 15.43 -31.32
C HIS A 63 -25.36 16.76 -30.63
N LEU A 64 -25.43 16.77 -29.29
CA LEU A 64 -25.60 17.97 -28.49
C LEU A 64 -24.42 18.93 -28.65
N LEU A 65 -23.20 18.43 -28.59
CA LEU A 65 -22.01 19.24 -28.84
C LEU A 65 -22.02 19.89 -30.22
N ALA A 66 -22.41 19.15 -31.26
CA ALA A 66 -22.49 19.68 -32.61
C ALA A 66 -23.59 20.75 -32.73
N CYS A 67 -24.79 20.46 -32.20
CA CYS A 67 -25.90 21.40 -32.18
C CYS A 67 -25.53 22.69 -31.42
N VAL A 68 -24.96 22.56 -30.22
CA VAL A 68 -24.55 23.73 -29.43
C VAL A 68 -23.42 24.48 -30.12
N SER A 69 -22.47 23.82 -30.77
CA SER A 69 -21.35 24.53 -31.43
C SER A 69 -21.82 25.32 -32.64
N ASP A 70 -22.60 24.69 -33.53
CA ASP A 70 -22.79 25.18 -34.89
C ASP A 70 -24.21 25.67 -35.17
N HIS A 71 -25.21 25.13 -34.47
CA HIS A 71 -26.63 25.40 -34.74
C HIS A 71 -27.26 26.42 -33.79
N VAL A 72 -26.90 26.36 -32.50
CA VAL A 72 -27.45 27.24 -31.46
C VAL A 72 -26.80 28.63 -31.53
N LEU A 73 -27.62 29.65 -31.75
CA LEU A 73 -27.20 31.06 -31.77
C LEU A 73 -27.44 31.74 -30.41
N GLU A 74 -28.58 31.47 -29.78
CA GLU A 74 -28.99 32.11 -28.53
C GLU A 74 -29.30 31.07 -27.48
N VAL A 75 -28.66 31.20 -26.31
CA VAL A 75 -28.77 30.26 -25.19
C VAL A 75 -29.65 30.85 -24.09
N SER A 76 -30.54 30.04 -23.52
CA SER A 76 -31.36 30.46 -22.36
C SER A 76 -30.79 29.91 -21.04
N PRO A 77 -30.99 30.60 -19.90
CA PRO A 77 -30.51 30.14 -18.59
C PRO A 77 -31.03 28.74 -18.22
N ILE A 78 -30.13 27.87 -17.76
CA ILE A 78 -30.44 26.52 -17.26
C ILE A 78 -29.52 26.17 -16.09
N ALA A 79 -30.02 25.32 -15.18
CA ALA A 79 -29.21 24.76 -14.11
C ALA A 79 -28.14 23.82 -14.68
N PHE A 80 -26.92 23.92 -14.17
CA PHE A 80 -25.78 23.14 -14.67
C PHE A 80 -25.76 21.71 -14.15
N GLU A 81 -26.62 21.35 -13.20
CA GLU A 81 -26.70 20.03 -12.59
C GLU A 81 -26.94 18.92 -13.62
N ASP A 82 -27.87 19.10 -14.56
CA ASP A 82 -28.16 18.07 -15.58
C ASP A 82 -27.00 17.93 -16.57
N PHE A 83 -26.38 19.04 -16.97
CA PHE A 83 -25.15 19.01 -17.78
C PHE A 83 -24.02 18.29 -17.05
N PHE A 84 -23.88 18.53 -15.74
CA PHE A 84 -22.87 17.91 -14.92
C PHE A 84 -23.06 16.39 -14.82
N VAL A 85 -24.26 15.92 -14.45
CA VAL A 85 -24.57 14.48 -14.37
C VAL A 85 -24.28 13.79 -15.70
N PHE A 86 -24.75 14.41 -16.78
CA PHE A 86 -24.61 13.87 -18.12
C PHE A 86 -23.14 13.83 -18.57
N GLU A 87 -22.40 14.92 -18.41
CA GLU A 87 -20.98 14.99 -18.83
C GLU A 87 -20.09 14.10 -17.95
N VAL A 88 -20.29 14.07 -16.63
CA VAL A 88 -19.56 13.18 -15.71
C VAL A 88 -19.76 11.71 -16.10
N PHE A 89 -20.99 11.33 -16.46
CA PHE A 89 -21.26 9.97 -16.94
C PHE A 89 -20.50 9.66 -18.24
N VAL A 90 -20.52 10.58 -19.21
CA VAL A 90 -19.79 10.40 -20.47
C VAL A 90 -18.28 10.31 -20.20
N LEU A 91 -17.73 11.15 -19.33
CA LEU A 91 -16.33 11.08 -18.91
C LEU A 91 -15.98 9.71 -18.31
N ASP A 92 -16.85 9.12 -17.48
CA ASP A 92 -16.64 7.78 -16.91
C ASP A 92 -16.60 6.65 -17.96
N GLN A 93 -17.17 6.88 -19.15
CA GLN A 93 -17.13 5.93 -20.27
C GLN A 93 -15.88 6.10 -21.14
N ILE A 94 -15.27 7.30 -21.14
CA ILE A 94 -14.24 7.68 -22.12
C ILE A 94 -12.85 7.90 -21.52
N CYS A 95 -12.77 8.23 -20.23
CA CYS A 95 -11.53 8.35 -19.50
C CYS A 95 -11.15 6.97 -18.96
N GLU A 96 -9.86 6.64 -19.05
CA GLU A 96 -9.33 5.46 -18.37
C GLU A 96 -9.62 5.60 -16.87
N ARG A 97 -10.30 4.62 -16.27
CA ARG A 97 -10.51 4.63 -14.83
C ARG A 97 -9.15 4.41 -14.17
N GLU A 98 -8.64 5.45 -13.54
CA GLU A 98 -7.43 5.34 -12.76
C GLU A 98 -7.69 4.39 -11.59
N VAL A 99 -6.93 3.29 -11.53
CA VAL A 99 -7.00 2.34 -10.41
C VAL A 99 -5.82 2.59 -9.49
N PHE A 100 -6.11 3.15 -8.31
CA PHE A 100 -5.12 3.51 -7.30
C PHE A 100 -5.09 2.56 -6.09
N ASP A 101 -6.02 1.61 -6.03
CA ASP A 101 -6.13 0.65 -4.93
C ASP A 101 -5.43 -0.67 -5.29
N VAL A 102 -4.32 -0.93 -4.60
CA VAL A 102 -3.51 -2.14 -4.78
C VAL A 102 -4.33 -3.41 -4.55
N ARG A 103 -5.20 -3.46 -3.54
CA ARG A 103 -6.02 -4.65 -3.24
C ARG A 103 -7.03 -4.90 -4.34
N ARG A 104 -7.71 -3.85 -4.80
CA ARG A 104 -8.66 -3.95 -5.91
C ARG A 104 -7.99 -4.42 -7.19
N ILE A 105 -6.77 -3.96 -7.47
CA ILE A 105 -5.95 -4.41 -8.61
C ILE A 105 -5.61 -5.91 -8.49
N LEU A 106 -5.27 -6.37 -7.28
CA LEU A 106 -4.93 -7.77 -7.00
C LEU A 106 -6.16 -8.70 -7.03
N GLU A 107 -7.35 -8.21 -6.68
CA GLU A 107 -8.60 -9.00 -6.68
C GLU A 107 -9.22 -9.11 -8.06
N THR A 108 -9.06 -8.09 -8.91
CA THR A 108 -9.51 -8.11 -10.31
C THR A 108 -8.58 -8.92 -11.23
N THR A 109 -7.51 -9.51 -10.70
CA THR A 109 -6.53 -10.28 -11.49
C THR A 109 -6.86 -11.76 -11.70
N ASP A 110 -8.05 -12.23 -11.30
CA ASP A 110 -8.61 -13.42 -11.94
C ASP A 110 -8.72 -13.12 -13.44
N CYS A 111 -7.96 -13.90 -14.21
CA CYS A 111 -7.26 -13.59 -15.46
C CYS A 111 -8.11 -13.18 -16.68
N HIS A 112 -9.38 -12.81 -16.49
CA HIS A 112 -10.29 -12.39 -17.55
C HIS A 112 -10.92 -11.01 -17.34
N ARG A 113 -10.91 -10.40 -16.14
CA ARG A 113 -11.58 -9.09 -15.94
C ARG A 113 -10.73 -7.86 -16.29
N ASN A 114 -9.45 -7.79 -15.93
CA ASN A 114 -8.62 -6.62 -16.27
C ASN A 114 -8.19 -6.56 -17.74
N VAL A 115 -7.97 -7.72 -18.38
CA VAL A 115 -7.75 -7.77 -19.84
C VAL A 115 -9.03 -7.38 -20.58
N ASN A 116 -10.21 -7.80 -20.11
CA ASN A 116 -11.48 -7.36 -20.66
C ASN A 116 -11.70 -5.85 -20.44
N TYR A 117 -11.36 -5.27 -19.29
CA TYR A 117 -11.53 -3.83 -19.06
C TYR A 117 -10.70 -3.00 -20.06
N ARG A 118 -9.44 -3.36 -20.30
CA ARG A 118 -8.59 -2.61 -21.25
C ARG A 118 -9.00 -2.82 -22.70
N VAL A 119 -9.42 -4.04 -23.06
CA VAL A 119 -9.97 -4.34 -24.39
C VAL A 119 -11.31 -3.66 -24.61
N GLU A 120 -12.17 -3.61 -23.60
CA GLU A 120 -13.47 -2.94 -23.60
C GLU A 120 -13.30 -1.42 -23.65
N TYR A 121 -12.41 -0.84 -22.85
CA TYR A 121 -12.02 0.57 -22.91
C TYR A 121 -11.49 0.95 -24.29
N THR A 122 -10.50 0.23 -24.83
CA THR A 122 -9.94 0.52 -26.17
C THR A 122 -10.92 0.26 -27.31
N CYS A 123 -11.90 -0.64 -27.13
CA CYS A 123 -12.99 -0.87 -28.08
C CYS A 123 -14.03 0.27 -28.02
N ASN A 124 -14.45 0.65 -26.82
CA ASN A 124 -15.37 1.75 -26.58
C ASN A 124 -14.78 3.07 -27.05
N GLN A 125 -13.52 3.36 -26.73
CA GLN A 125 -12.81 4.54 -27.19
C GLN A 125 -12.75 4.62 -28.72
N ARG A 126 -12.49 3.49 -29.41
CA ARG A 126 -12.54 3.44 -30.89
C ARG A 126 -13.94 3.72 -31.43
N ARG A 127 -14.98 3.11 -30.85
CA ARG A 127 -16.37 3.33 -31.27
C ARG A 127 -16.82 4.78 -31.02
N ILE A 128 -16.36 5.39 -29.94
CA ILE A 128 -16.62 6.80 -29.62
C ILE A 128 -15.88 7.72 -30.59
N LEU A 129 -14.61 7.44 -30.91
CA LEU A 129 -13.86 8.17 -31.94
C LEU A 129 -14.58 8.10 -33.30
N GLU A 130 -15.13 6.94 -33.67
CA GLU A 130 -15.93 6.81 -34.89
C GLU A 130 -17.20 7.67 -34.87
N LEU A 131 -17.93 7.70 -33.74
CA LEU A 131 -19.10 8.57 -33.57
C LEU A 131 -18.75 10.04 -33.67
N VAL A 132 -17.69 10.46 -32.98
CA VAL A 132 -17.20 11.83 -32.99
C VAL A 132 -16.80 12.24 -34.41
N ASN A 133 -16.06 11.40 -35.13
CA ASN A 133 -15.69 11.67 -36.52
C ASN A 133 -16.89 11.75 -37.48
N ARG A 134 -18.00 11.06 -37.17
CA ARG A 134 -19.25 11.18 -37.94
C ARG A 134 -19.96 12.50 -37.66
N CYS A 135 -19.94 12.96 -36.41
CA CYS A 135 -20.60 14.21 -36.01
C CYS A 135 -19.79 15.46 -36.41
N PHE A 136 -18.46 15.35 -36.48
CA PHE A 136 -17.54 16.46 -36.80
C PHE A 136 -16.60 16.10 -37.98
N PRO A 137 -17.12 15.99 -39.22
CA PRO A 137 -16.28 15.64 -40.36
C PRO A 137 -15.41 16.82 -40.81
N GLY A 138 -14.14 16.83 -40.38
CA GLY A 138 -13.11 17.71 -40.94
C GLY A 138 -12.67 18.90 -40.08
N GLU A 139 -13.31 19.16 -38.94
CA GLU A 139 -12.75 20.02 -37.91
C GLU A 139 -11.96 19.17 -36.92
N MET A 140 -10.66 19.42 -36.84
CA MET A 140 -9.84 18.88 -35.76
C MET A 140 -10.42 19.42 -34.46
N ILE A 141 -11.01 18.53 -33.66
CA ILE A 141 -11.17 18.72 -32.22
C ILE A 141 -9.87 19.33 -31.72
N ASN A 142 -10.00 20.53 -31.16
CA ASN A 142 -8.88 21.42 -30.90
C ASN A 142 -7.80 20.65 -30.12
N ILE A 143 -6.57 20.65 -30.65
CA ILE A 143 -5.38 19.91 -30.19
C ILE A 143 -4.93 20.33 -28.76
N GLN A 144 -5.73 21.14 -28.05
CA GLN A 144 -5.47 21.60 -26.69
C GLN A 144 -6.22 20.81 -25.60
N CYS A 145 -7.15 19.91 -25.96
CA CYS A 145 -7.75 18.99 -25.01
C CYS A 145 -7.03 17.64 -25.11
N GLU A 146 -6.54 17.11 -23.99
CA GLU A 146 -6.02 15.73 -23.91
C GLU A 146 -7.13 14.68 -24.15
N GLN A 147 -8.40 15.12 -24.19
CA GLN A 147 -9.58 14.28 -24.34
C GLN A 147 -10.17 14.27 -25.76
N VAL A 148 -10.90 13.18 -26.06
CA VAL A 148 -11.41 12.82 -27.40
C VAL A 148 -12.45 13.79 -27.97
N PHE A 149 -13.13 14.59 -27.15
CA PHE A 149 -14.16 15.55 -27.58
C PHE A 149 -14.21 16.75 -26.62
N GLU A 150 -14.99 17.78 -26.96
CA GLU A 150 -15.09 19.06 -26.26
C GLU A 150 -16.05 19.03 -25.03
N SER A 151 -15.91 19.94 -24.06
CA SER A 151 -16.84 20.04 -22.91
C SER A 151 -18.13 20.75 -23.30
N LEU A 152 -19.27 20.05 -23.19
CA LEU A 152 -20.59 20.58 -23.51
C LEU A 152 -20.96 21.66 -22.52
N MET A 153 -20.72 21.41 -21.24
CA MET A 153 -20.95 22.35 -20.16
C MET A 153 -20.13 23.63 -20.33
N TYR A 154 -18.84 23.52 -20.66
CA TYR A 154 -18.00 24.70 -20.93
C TYR A 154 -18.44 25.46 -22.18
N LYS A 155 -18.89 24.77 -23.25
CA LYS A 155 -19.41 25.41 -24.46
C LYS A 155 -20.66 26.25 -24.16
N VAL A 156 -21.60 25.72 -23.38
CA VAL A 156 -22.78 26.46 -22.94
C VAL A 156 -22.37 27.67 -22.09
N TYR A 157 -21.44 27.49 -21.15
CA TYR A 157 -20.88 28.60 -20.36
C TYR A 157 -20.23 29.69 -21.23
N SER A 158 -19.44 29.32 -22.25
CA SER A 158 -18.81 30.30 -23.15
C SER A 158 -19.86 31.13 -23.87
N LYS A 159 -20.93 30.50 -24.36
CA LYS A 159 -22.04 31.21 -25.01
C LYS A 159 -22.81 32.11 -24.05
N TYR A 160 -22.97 31.73 -22.77
CA TYR A 160 -23.51 32.64 -21.75
C TYR A 160 -22.64 33.88 -21.59
N SER A 161 -21.33 33.69 -21.48
CA SER A 161 -20.38 34.80 -21.35
C SER A 161 -20.38 35.71 -22.59
N GLU A 162 -20.45 35.16 -23.80
CA GLU A 162 -20.52 35.91 -25.06
C GLU A 162 -21.84 36.67 -25.21
N SER A 163 -22.94 36.09 -24.73
CA SER A 163 -24.28 36.69 -24.75
C SER A 163 -24.51 37.69 -23.61
N GLY A 164 -23.51 37.91 -22.73
CA GLY A 164 -23.62 38.83 -21.60
C GLY A 164 -24.55 38.36 -20.48
N ILE A 165 -24.87 37.06 -20.42
CA ILE A 165 -25.71 36.45 -19.38
C ILE A 165 -24.87 36.33 -18.09
N GLN A 166 -25.21 37.11 -17.06
CA GLN A 166 -24.46 37.17 -15.79
C GLN A 166 -24.97 36.23 -14.70
N CYS A 167 -25.97 35.38 -14.98
CA CYS A 167 -26.71 34.64 -13.95
C CYS A 167 -26.19 33.22 -13.65
N VAL A 168 -24.91 32.94 -13.90
CA VAL A 168 -24.34 31.63 -13.51
C VAL A 168 -24.08 31.66 -12.01
N SER A 169 -24.70 30.73 -11.27
CA SER A 169 -24.54 30.68 -9.81
C SER A 169 -23.15 30.18 -9.42
N SER A 170 -22.70 30.48 -8.19
CA SER A 170 -21.45 29.94 -7.65
C SER A 170 -21.42 28.40 -7.70
N LYS A 171 -22.56 27.77 -7.39
CA LYS A 171 -22.75 26.31 -7.49
C LYS A 171 -22.50 25.80 -8.92
N ASP A 172 -23.08 26.44 -9.93
CA ASP A 172 -22.91 26.04 -11.33
C ASP A 172 -21.43 26.18 -11.78
N LEU A 173 -20.74 27.21 -11.29
CA LEU A 173 -19.32 27.41 -11.53
C LEU A 173 -18.45 26.33 -10.87
N GLU A 174 -18.76 25.91 -9.64
CA GLU A 174 -18.05 24.81 -8.98
C GLU A 174 -18.20 23.50 -9.77
N LEU A 175 -19.41 23.18 -10.24
CA LEU A 175 -19.66 22.00 -11.07
C LEU A 175 -18.86 22.05 -12.39
N LEU A 176 -18.81 23.22 -13.05
CA LEU A 176 -18.02 23.42 -14.26
C LEU A 176 -16.52 23.24 -13.99
N LEU A 177 -16.01 23.82 -12.90
CA LEU A 177 -14.60 23.68 -12.52
C LEU A 177 -14.25 22.21 -12.21
N ILE A 178 -15.14 21.44 -11.59
CA ILE A 178 -14.94 19.99 -11.38
C ILE A 178 -14.82 19.25 -12.72
N VAL A 179 -15.69 19.55 -13.69
CA VAL A 179 -15.62 18.95 -15.03
C VAL A 179 -14.28 19.30 -15.69
N LEU A 180 -13.89 20.57 -15.70
CA LEU A 180 -12.61 21.01 -16.28
C LEU A 180 -11.40 20.40 -15.55
N PHE A 181 -11.48 20.22 -14.23
CA PHE A 181 -10.47 19.55 -13.43
C PHE A 181 -10.32 18.06 -13.81
N ARG A 182 -11.43 17.32 -13.91
CA ARG A 182 -11.41 15.92 -14.36
C ARG A 182 -10.84 15.75 -15.77
N ARG A 183 -11.04 16.78 -16.60
CA ARG A 183 -10.55 16.84 -17.98
C ARG A 183 -9.12 17.35 -18.12
N ILE A 184 -8.50 17.81 -17.03
CA ILE A 184 -7.16 18.40 -17.00
C ILE A 184 -7.06 19.63 -17.94
N GLU A 185 -8.13 20.42 -18.04
CA GLU A 185 -8.20 21.59 -18.94
C GLU A 185 -7.76 22.89 -18.26
N SER A 186 -6.50 22.95 -17.80
CA SER A 186 -6.00 24.00 -16.90
C SER A 186 -6.14 25.42 -17.43
N SER A 187 -5.90 25.64 -18.74
CA SER A 187 -6.07 26.97 -19.32
C SER A 187 -7.50 27.50 -19.17
N ARG A 188 -8.50 26.67 -19.41
CA ARG A 188 -9.92 27.02 -19.30
C ARG A 188 -10.36 27.08 -17.85
N PHE A 189 -9.90 26.12 -17.04
CA PHE A 189 -10.13 26.11 -15.60
C PHE A 189 -9.71 27.43 -14.96
N PHE A 190 -8.46 27.85 -15.18
CA PHE A 190 -7.96 29.10 -14.61
C PHE A 190 -8.56 30.34 -15.28
N LYS A 191 -9.02 30.27 -16.53
CA LYS A 191 -9.81 31.37 -17.14
C LYS A 191 -11.13 31.58 -16.40
N VAL A 192 -11.86 30.49 -16.10
CA VAL A 192 -13.13 30.54 -15.34
C VAL A 192 -12.86 31.02 -13.92
N LEU A 193 -11.93 30.38 -13.20
CA LEU A 193 -11.59 30.71 -11.81
C LEU A 193 -11.18 32.18 -11.61
N ASN A 194 -10.43 32.75 -12.55
CA ASN A 194 -9.99 34.14 -12.44
C ASN A 194 -11.07 35.16 -12.83
N SER A 195 -12.16 34.71 -13.46
CA SER A 195 -13.26 35.58 -13.90
C SER A 195 -14.42 35.66 -12.92
N THR A 196 -14.38 34.90 -11.82
CA THR A 196 -15.47 34.75 -10.86
C THR A 196 -15.01 35.06 -9.43
N GLU A 197 -15.96 35.34 -8.54
CA GLU A 197 -15.70 35.28 -7.09
C GLU A 197 -15.36 33.83 -6.72
N ARG A 198 -14.37 33.66 -5.85
CA ARG A 198 -13.74 32.36 -5.60
C ARG A 198 -14.13 31.85 -4.23
N THR A 199 -14.76 30.69 -4.18
CA THR A 199 -14.99 29.97 -2.92
C THR A 199 -13.72 29.24 -2.48
N GLN A 200 -13.71 28.81 -1.22
CA GLN A 200 -12.64 27.95 -0.71
C GLN A 200 -12.50 26.66 -1.54
N GLY A 201 -13.61 26.03 -1.92
CA GLY A 201 -13.62 24.78 -2.70
C GLY A 201 -13.00 24.95 -4.10
N MET A 202 -13.36 26.04 -4.80
CA MET A 202 -12.77 26.36 -6.11
C MET A 202 -11.25 26.55 -6.04
N MET A 203 -10.77 27.20 -4.98
CA MET A 203 -9.33 27.48 -4.78
C MET A 203 -8.57 26.20 -4.43
N MET A 204 -9.13 25.35 -3.57
CA MET A 204 -8.57 24.03 -3.27
C MET A 204 -8.47 23.17 -4.54
N LEU A 205 -9.53 23.15 -5.36
CA LEU A 205 -9.53 22.45 -6.64
C LEU A 205 -8.47 23.00 -7.61
N GLY A 206 -8.27 24.32 -7.63
CA GLY A 206 -7.22 24.96 -8.40
C GLY A 206 -5.81 24.59 -7.93
N ILE A 207 -5.60 24.47 -6.61
CA ILE A 207 -4.34 23.98 -6.05
C ILE A 207 -4.11 22.52 -6.48
N LEU A 208 -5.12 21.65 -6.37
CA LEU A 208 -5.02 20.26 -6.83
C LEU A 208 -4.65 20.16 -8.31
N LEU A 209 -5.25 21.00 -9.17
CA LEU A 209 -4.93 21.00 -10.59
C LEU A 209 -3.48 21.44 -10.84
N ALA A 210 -3.04 22.50 -10.16
CA ALA A 210 -1.67 22.98 -10.25
C ALA A 210 -0.65 21.94 -9.74
N LEU A 211 -1.02 21.14 -8.73
CA LEU A 211 -0.23 20.01 -8.26
C LEU A 211 -0.14 18.89 -9.30
N LYS A 212 -1.24 18.56 -9.99
CA LYS A 212 -1.25 17.55 -11.07
C LYS A 212 -0.35 17.94 -12.24
N GLU A 213 -0.17 19.23 -12.48
CA GLU A 213 0.72 19.76 -13.53
C GLU A 213 2.15 20.06 -13.04
N ASP A 214 2.52 19.67 -11.83
CA ASP A 214 3.81 19.99 -11.20
C ASP A 214 4.15 21.50 -11.17
N ASN A 215 3.13 22.37 -11.18
CA ASN A 215 3.29 23.82 -11.25
C ASN A 215 3.37 24.47 -9.85
N ASN A 216 4.49 24.26 -9.16
CA ASN A 216 4.72 24.78 -7.81
C ASN A 216 4.60 26.32 -7.71
N THR A 217 4.93 27.06 -8.78
CA THR A 217 4.79 28.53 -8.78
C THR A 217 3.33 28.95 -8.69
N LEU A 218 2.44 28.23 -9.36
CA LEU A 218 1.00 28.48 -9.32
C LEU A 218 0.40 28.04 -7.99
N VAL A 219 0.87 26.92 -7.41
CA VAL A 219 0.49 26.48 -6.06
C VAL A 219 0.80 27.58 -5.04
N ASP A 220 2.02 28.10 -5.01
CA ASP A 220 2.45 29.16 -4.08
C ASP A 220 1.61 30.44 -4.25
N LYS A 221 1.21 30.74 -5.49
CA LYS A 221 0.37 31.89 -5.80
C LYS A 221 -1.05 31.70 -5.25
N LEU A 222 -1.68 30.57 -5.56
CA LEU A 222 -3.05 30.25 -5.13
C LEU A 222 -3.14 30.15 -3.61
N GLN A 223 -2.14 29.55 -2.96
CA GLN A 223 -2.03 29.48 -1.50
C GLN A 223 -2.01 30.88 -0.85
N LYS A 224 -1.24 31.82 -1.40
CA LYS A 224 -1.21 33.21 -0.88
C LYS A 224 -2.52 33.94 -1.10
N GLU A 225 -3.17 33.71 -2.24
CA GLU A 225 -4.47 34.30 -2.55
C GLU A 225 -5.59 33.74 -1.66
N MET A 226 -5.45 32.51 -1.19
CA MET A 226 -6.45 31.84 -0.34
C MET A 226 -6.69 32.53 1.01
N ILE A 227 -5.70 33.29 1.52
CA ILE A 227 -5.81 34.10 2.75
C ILE A 227 -6.85 35.22 2.62
N PHE A 228 -7.15 35.64 1.39
CA PHE A 228 -8.03 36.77 1.10
C PHE A 228 -9.44 36.34 0.65
N ILE A 229 -9.76 35.05 0.71
CA ILE A 229 -11.09 34.55 0.37
C ILE A 229 -12.07 35.01 1.45
N ASP A 230 -13.23 35.49 1.01
CA ASP A 230 -14.33 35.83 1.90
C ASP A 230 -14.93 34.54 2.50
N GLU A 231 -14.77 34.36 3.81
CA GLU A 231 -15.29 33.22 4.56
C GLU A 231 -16.83 33.12 4.51
N SER A 232 -17.53 34.20 4.11
CA SER A 232 -18.98 34.18 3.94
C SER A 232 -19.44 33.54 2.62
N LEU A 233 -18.54 33.28 1.68
CA LEU A 233 -18.82 32.53 0.46
C LEU A 233 -18.82 31.03 0.77
N GLU A 234 -20.01 30.47 1.04
CA GLU A 234 -20.17 29.04 1.28
C GLU A 234 -19.74 28.21 0.06
N SER A 235 -18.92 27.20 0.32
CA SER A 235 -18.53 26.18 -0.66
C SER A 235 -19.66 25.17 -0.82
N HIS A 236 -20.21 25.04 -2.03
CA HIS A 236 -21.31 24.10 -2.27
C HIS A 236 -20.85 22.64 -2.39
N PHE A 237 -19.54 22.39 -2.27
CA PHE A 237 -18.96 21.06 -2.10
C PHE A 237 -19.57 20.28 -0.92
N VAL A 238 -19.96 20.97 0.16
CA VAL A 238 -20.53 20.34 1.38
C VAL A 238 -22.00 19.98 1.20
N GLU A 239 -22.79 20.86 0.57
CA GLU A 239 -24.23 20.65 0.37
C GLU A 239 -24.55 19.68 -0.78
N SER A 240 -23.67 19.62 -1.77
CA SER A 240 -23.85 18.81 -2.99
C SER A 240 -23.00 17.53 -2.98
N MET A 241 -22.57 17.05 -1.79
CA MET A 241 -21.71 15.88 -1.65
C MET A 241 -22.19 14.68 -2.47
N GLY A 242 -23.50 14.39 -2.49
CA GLY A 242 -24.03 13.27 -3.28
C GLY A 242 -23.78 13.36 -4.78
N LEU A 243 -23.91 14.56 -5.36
CA LEU A 243 -23.69 14.83 -6.78
C LEU A 243 -22.19 14.91 -7.10
N ILE A 244 -21.42 15.62 -6.28
CA ILE A 244 -19.99 15.85 -6.51
C ILE A 244 -19.17 14.57 -6.29
N ASN A 245 -19.56 13.72 -5.34
CA ASN A 245 -18.94 12.40 -5.12
C ASN A 245 -19.06 11.46 -6.32
N MET A 246 -19.91 11.77 -7.30
CA MET A 246 -19.95 11.04 -8.57
C MET A 246 -18.72 11.33 -9.43
N ALA A 247 -18.10 12.51 -9.28
CA ALA A 247 -17.05 13.02 -10.13
C ALA A 247 -15.67 13.00 -9.46
N ILE A 248 -15.58 13.37 -8.19
CA ILE A 248 -14.32 13.42 -7.42
C ILE A 248 -14.55 12.97 -5.98
N ASP A 249 -13.50 12.50 -5.30
CA ASP A 249 -13.56 12.30 -3.86
C ASP A 249 -13.51 13.65 -3.14
N VAL A 250 -14.64 14.07 -2.58
CA VAL A 250 -14.76 15.38 -1.90
C VAL A 250 -13.77 15.51 -0.74
N ASN A 251 -13.36 14.40 -0.12
CA ASN A 251 -12.34 14.44 0.95
C ASN A 251 -10.98 14.91 0.43
N GLN A 252 -10.69 14.71 -0.86
CA GLN A 252 -9.47 15.24 -1.48
C GLN A 252 -9.51 16.76 -1.63
N VAL A 253 -10.67 17.40 -1.56
CA VAL A 253 -10.82 18.86 -1.74
C VAL A 253 -11.03 19.58 -0.40
N LEU A 254 -11.66 18.91 0.57
CA LEU A 254 -11.93 19.50 1.88
C LEU A 254 -10.64 19.67 2.69
N LEU A 255 -10.44 20.87 3.22
CA LEU A 255 -9.31 21.18 4.08
C LEU A 255 -9.60 20.69 5.51
N THR A 256 -8.92 19.65 5.97
CA THR A 256 -9.04 19.12 7.34
C THR A 256 -7.87 19.52 8.25
N GLU A 257 -6.78 20.01 7.68
CA GLU A 257 -5.50 20.32 8.36
C GLU A 257 -4.96 21.69 7.94
N ASN A 258 -3.78 22.07 8.43
CA ASN A 258 -3.07 23.24 7.92
C ASN A 258 -2.81 23.08 6.42
N MET A 259 -2.97 24.15 5.63
CA MET A 259 -2.76 24.13 4.18
C MET A 259 -1.38 23.64 3.75
N ASP A 260 -0.31 24.00 4.46
CA ASP A 260 1.04 23.51 4.14
C ASP A 260 1.17 22.00 4.34
N GLU A 261 0.61 21.49 5.43
CA GLU A 261 0.57 20.07 5.75
C GLU A 261 -0.29 19.32 4.73
N TRP A 262 -1.46 19.86 4.41
CA TRP A 262 -2.38 19.32 3.42
C TRP A 262 -1.76 19.28 2.00
N ILE A 263 -1.08 20.33 1.55
CA ILE A 263 -0.38 20.34 0.24
C ILE A 263 0.72 19.27 0.24
N THR A 264 1.49 19.18 1.33
CA THR A 264 2.58 18.19 1.45
C THR A 264 2.01 16.77 1.40
N HIS A 265 0.97 16.52 2.19
CA HIS A 265 0.27 15.24 2.23
C HIS A 265 -0.27 14.85 0.85
N ARG A 266 -0.96 15.78 0.17
CA ARG A 266 -1.54 15.48 -1.14
C ARG A 266 -0.50 15.25 -2.22
N LYS A 267 0.65 15.94 -2.19
CA LYS A 267 1.79 15.64 -3.06
C LYS A 267 2.30 14.21 -2.86
N GLU A 268 2.41 13.76 -1.61
CA GLU A 268 2.85 12.40 -1.29
C GLU A 268 1.83 11.35 -1.75
N GLU A 269 0.54 11.61 -1.57
CA GLU A 269 -0.54 10.74 -2.04
C GLU A 269 -0.57 10.64 -3.57
N MET A 270 -0.52 11.77 -4.29
CA MET A 270 -0.52 11.77 -5.76
C MET A 270 0.69 11.02 -6.34
N ASN A 271 1.87 11.21 -5.74
CA ASN A 271 3.08 10.47 -6.12
C ASN A 271 2.91 8.95 -5.90
N TRP A 272 2.18 8.56 -4.84
CA TRP A 272 1.84 7.16 -4.62
C TRP A 272 0.82 6.64 -5.64
N GLU A 273 -0.26 7.39 -5.88
CA GLU A 273 -1.30 7.09 -6.87
C GLU A 273 -0.70 6.85 -8.27
N GLU A 274 0.20 7.72 -8.73
CA GLU A 274 0.93 7.57 -10.00
C GLU A 274 1.75 6.28 -10.05
N ARG A 275 2.43 5.91 -8.96
CA ARG A 275 3.20 4.66 -8.88
C ARG A 275 2.30 3.44 -8.96
N VAL A 276 1.17 3.45 -8.25
CA VAL A 276 0.19 2.36 -8.29
C VAL A 276 -0.40 2.24 -9.70
N HIS A 277 -0.78 3.36 -10.32
CA HIS A 277 -1.30 3.39 -11.68
C HIS A 277 -0.28 2.85 -12.69
N PHE A 278 0.97 3.34 -12.64
CA PHE A 278 2.04 2.85 -13.50
C PHE A 278 2.31 1.35 -13.28
N TRP A 279 2.33 0.89 -12.03
CA TRP A 279 2.46 -0.53 -11.73
C TRP A 279 1.30 -1.33 -12.33
N ALA A 280 0.04 -0.89 -12.13
CA ALA A 280 -1.16 -1.54 -12.64
C ALA A 280 -1.14 -1.68 -14.16
N LEU A 281 -0.76 -0.63 -14.88
CA LEU A 281 -0.68 -0.60 -16.35
C LEU A 281 0.36 -1.57 -16.92
N ASN A 282 1.44 -1.83 -16.19
CA ASN A 282 2.56 -2.63 -16.65
C ASN A 282 2.55 -4.07 -16.12
N ARG A 283 1.65 -4.41 -15.19
CA ARG A 283 1.59 -5.71 -14.49
C ARG A 283 1.07 -6.88 -15.35
N ASP A 284 0.99 -6.75 -16.68
CA ASP A 284 0.46 -7.76 -17.60
C ASP A 284 0.87 -9.19 -17.18
N GLY A 285 -0.10 -10.01 -16.75
CA GLY A 285 0.12 -11.42 -16.45
C GLY A 285 0.97 -11.74 -15.21
N SER A 286 0.87 -10.97 -14.12
CA SER A 286 1.54 -11.25 -12.83
C SER A 286 3.08 -11.26 -12.90
N CYS A 287 3.67 -10.25 -13.52
CA CYS A 287 5.13 -10.12 -13.59
C CYS A 287 5.77 -10.03 -12.19
N GLU A 288 6.44 -11.09 -11.76
CA GLU A 288 7.07 -11.21 -10.43
C GLU A 288 8.08 -10.09 -10.16
N SER A 289 8.86 -9.68 -11.17
CA SER A 289 9.84 -8.59 -11.04
C SER A 289 9.19 -7.22 -10.81
N LEU A 290 8.05 -6.95 -11.46
CA LEU A 290 7.28 -5.72 -11.23
C LEU A 290 6.64 -5.73 -9.84
N ASN A 291 6.09 -6.86 -9.40
CA ASN A 291 5.50 -6.97 -8.07
C ASN A 291 6.57 -6.86 -6.97
N LYS A 292 7.75 -7.45 -7.14
CA LYS A 292 8.90 -7.26 -6.24
C LYS A 292 9.38 -5.80 -6.19
N SER A 293 9.38 -5.13 -7.34
CA SER A 293 9.71 -3.69 -7.41
C SER A 293 8.66 -2.86 -6.67
N MET A 294 7.38 -3.17 -6.85
CA MET A 294 6.28 -2.51 -6.16
C MET A 294 6.34 -2.74 -4.64
N MET A 295 6.66 -3.96 -4.18
CA MET A 295 6.91 -4.21 -2.75
C MET A 295 8.05 -3.32 -2.19
N SER A 296 9.07 -3.03 -2.99
CA SER A 296 10.14 -2.10 -2.60
C SER A 296 9.63 -0.67 -2.45
N LEU A 297 8.74 -0.24 -3.36
CA LEU A 297 8.08 1.06 -3.27
C LEU A 297 7.15 1.13 -2.05
N CYS A 298 6.40 0.07 -1.76
CA CYS A 298 5.58 -0.03 -0.55
C CYS A 298 6.41 0.19 0.72
N ILE A 299 7.59 -0.42 0.82
CA ILE A 299 8.49 -0.22 1.96
C ILE A 299 8.96 1.24 2.02
N LYS A 300 9.40 1.81 0.88
CA LYS A 300 9.89 3.19 0.80
C LYS A 300 8.83 4.23 1.18
N HIS A 301 7.59 4.01 0.78
CA HIS A 301 6.46 4.91 1.01
C HIS A 301 5.60 4.52 2.22
N ARG A 302 6.06 3.58 3.06
CA ARG A 302 5.37 3.10 4.27
C ARG A 302 3.96 2.54 4.02
N LYS A 303 3.69 2.08 2.79
CA LYS A 303 2.43 1.44 2.38
C LYS A 303 2.52 -0.08 2.62
N TYR A 304 2.73 -0.45 3.87
CA TYR A 304 3.08 -1.83 4.24
C TYR A 304 1.96 -2.83 3.96
N ASP A 305 0.71 -2.50 4.30
CA ASP A 305 -0.43 -3.40 4.05
C ASP A 305 -0.66 -3.67 2.56
N ASP A 306 -0.41 -2.69 1.69
CA ASP A 306 -0.45 -2.86 0.23
C ASP A 306 0.65 -3.79 -0.24
N GLY A 307 1.88 -3.59 0.25
CA GLY A 307 2.99 -4.47 -0.09
C GLY A 307 2.82 -5.89 0.44
N TRP A 308 2.15 -6.06 1.58
CA TRP A 308 1.75 -7.37 2.09
C TRP A 308 0.70 -8.04 1.19
N ALA A 309 -0.30 -7.29 0.73
CA ALA A 309 -1.29 -7.80 -0.22
C ALA A 309 -0.60 -8.29 -1.51
N ILE A 310 0.38 -7.53 -2.02
CA ILE A 310 1.19 -7.92 -3.18
C ILE A 310 1.99 -9.19 -2.89
N TYR A 311 2.61 -9.30 -1.71
CA TYR A 311 3.30 -10.52 -1.31
C TYR A 311 2.36 -11.72 -1.33
N CYS A 312 1.17 -11.63 -0.74
CA CYS A 312 0.22 -12.73 -0.62
C CYS A 312 -0.41 -13.15 -1.96
N LYS A 313 -0.88 -12.18 -2.75
CA LYS A 313 -1.69 -12.45 -3.96
C LYS A 313 -0.95 -12.23 -5.27
N GLY A 314 0.14 -11.46 -5.25
CA GLY A 314 0.81 -10.96 -6.45
C GLY A 314 2.02 -11.79 -6.91
N CYS A 315 2.66 -12.57 -6.05
CA CYS A 315 3.94 -13.22 -6.36
C CYS A 315 3.92 -14.73 -6.11
N LYS A 316 4.68 -15.48 -6.91
CA LYS A 316 5.11 -16.83 -6.53
C LYS A 316 6.12 -16.71 -5.38
N LYS A 317 6.07 -17.66 -4.44
CA LYS A 317 6.91 -17.67 -3.23
C LYS A 317 8.31 -18.21 -3.54
N THR A 318 9.07 -17.47 -4.34
CA THR A 318 10.51 -17.72 -4.57
C THR A 318 11.33 -17.16 -3.40
N SER A 319 12.56 -17.65 -3.21
CA SER A 319 13.44 -17.26 -2.11
C SER A 319 13.60 -15.74 -2.01
N ASP A 320 13.79 -15.10 -3.15
CA ASP A 320 13.90 -13.66 -3.31
C ASP A 320 12.64 -12.90 -2.87
N VAL A 321 11.46 -13.42 -3.19
CA VAL A 321 10.17 -12.82 -2.82
C VAL A 321 9.91 -13.02 -1.33
N ILE A 322 10.25 -14.19 -0.78
CA ILE A 322 10.10 -14.50 0.63
C ILE A 322 11.00 -13.59 1.47
N HIS A 323 12.28 -13.45 1.10
CA HIS A 323 13.20 -12.52 1.72
C HIS A 323 12.68 -11.08 1.65
N LYS A 324 12.11 -10.67 0.51
CA LYS A 324 11.49 -9.34 0.37
C LYS A 324 10.26 -9.16 1.29
N GLY A 325 9.44 -10.19 1.44
CA GLY A 325 8.32 -10.23 2.37
C GLY A 325 8.79 -10.08 3.82
N CYS A 326 9.87 -10.77 4.20
CA CYS A 326 10.49 -10.64 5.51
C CYS A 326 10.97 -9.21 5.77
N ILE A 327 11.74 -8.62 4.84
CA ILE A 327 12.18 -7.21 4.94
C ILE A 327 10.98 -6.26 5.09
N LEU A 328 9.91 -6.49 4.34
CA LEU A 328 8.70 -5.67 4.43
C LEU A 328 8.09 -5.72 5.83
N ALA A 329 7.88 -6.93 6.36
CA ALA A 329 7.29 -7.10 7.68
C ALA A 329 8.23 -6.59 8.80
N LEU A 330 9.56 -6.68 8.63
CA LEU A 330 10.53 -6.12 9.57
C LEU A 330 10.46 -4.60 9.64
N ASN A 331 10.43 -3.93 8.48
CA ASN A 331 10.31 -2.47 8.43
C ASN A 331 8.97 -2.01 9.00
N ALA A 332 7.89 -2.72 8.67
CA ALA A 332 6.56 -2.40 9.17
C ALA A 332 6.47 -2.57 10.69
N LEU A 333 6.99 -3.66 11.24
CA LEU A 333 7.05 -3.89 12.68
C LEU A 333 7.87 -2.80 13.38
N LYS A 334 9.03 -2.45 12.83
CA LYS A 334 9.93 -1.43 13.38
C LYS A 334 9.28 -0.03 13.44
N GLU A 335 8.49 0.33 12.42
CA GLU A 335 7.87 1.66 12.36
C GLU A 335 6.51 1.75 13.07
N THR A 336 5.72 0.66 13.09
CA THR A 336 4.34 0.69 13.61
C THR A 336 4.16 0.06 14.98
N ASP A 337 5.10 -0.80 15.40
CA ASP A 337 5.02 -1.63 16.62
C ASP A 337 3.74 -2.50 16.71
N ASP A 338 3.09 -2.75 15.56
CA ASP A 338 1.85 -3.52 15.49
C ASP A 338 2.15 -5.03 15.44
N GLN A 339 1.58 -5.77 16.40
CA GLN A 339 1.75 -7.21 16.56
C GLN A 339 1.33 -8.04 15.34
N LYS A 340 0.44 -7.51 14.47
CA LYS A 340 0.10 -8.19 13.21
C LYS A 340 1.33 -8.49 12.36
N TRP A 341 2.37 -7.65 12.44
CA TRP A 341 3.60 -7.83 11.68
C TRP A 341 4.50 -8.91 12.26
N ILE A 342 4.39 -9.23 13.56
CA ILE A 342 5.06 -10.39 14.15
C ILE A 342 4.51 -11.67 13.50
N LEU A 343 3.19 -11.82 13.43
CA LEU A 343 2.56 -12.97 12.79
C LEU A 343 3.00 -13.10 11.32
N ARG A 344 2.95 -11.99 10.57
CA ARG A 344 3.38 -11.95 9.16
C ARG A 344 4.87 -12.27 8.96
N LEU A 345 5.75 -11.87 9.88
CA LEU A 345 7.16 -12.27 9.86
C LEU A 345 7.28 -13.79 9.93
N PHE A 346 6.60 -14.42 10.87
CA PHE A 346 6.64 -15.87 11.01
C PHE A 346 5.96 -16.60 9.85
N GLU A 347 4.93 -16.03 9.23
CA GLU A 347 4.37 -16.56 7.98
C GLU A 347 5.43 -16.60 6.86
N THR A 348 6.27 -15.56 6.73
CA THR A 348 7.36 -15.57 5.74
C THR A 348 8.44 -16.60 6.05
N VAL A 349 8.76 -16.77 7.33
CA VAL A 349 9.70 -17.79 7.80
C VAL A 349 9.12 -19.18 7.53
N GLU A 350 7.86 -19.46 7.86
CA GLU A 350 7.22 -20.77 7.62
C GLU A 350 7.12 -21.13 6.13
N GLU A 351 6.76 -20.17 5.29
CA GLU A 351 6.67 -20.36 3.84
C GLU A 351 8.02 -20.81 3.24
N SER A 352 9.13 -20.26 3.75
CA SER A 352 10.48 -20.56 3.25
C SER A 352 10.94 -22.01 3.44
N PHE A 353 10.49 -22.68 4.51
CA PHE A 353 10.82 -24.10 4.71
C PHE A 353 9.82 -25.00 3.97
N SER A 354 8.58 -24.54 3.79
CA SER A 354 7.54 -25.28 3.07
C SER A 354 7.80 -25.34 1.57
N SER A 355 8.44 -24.32 0.99
CA SER A 355 8.82 -24.27 -0.44
C SER A 355 10.03 -25.15 -0.80
N GLY A 356 10.71 -25.75 0.18
CA GLY A 356 11.95 -26.50 -0.03
C GLY A 356 13.20 -25.63 -0.20
N GLU A 357 13.08 -24.31 -0.01
CA GLU A 357 14.18 -23.35 -0.12
C GLU A 357 14.82 -23.08 1.25
N GLY A 358 15.44 -24.09 1.86
CA GLY A 358 16.00 -23.99 3.23
C GLY A 358 17.01 -22.86 3.46
N GLU A 359 17.69 -22.38 2.41
CA GLU A 359 18.57 -21.21 2.47
C GLU A 359 17.78 -19.91 2.65
N ALA A 360 16.61 -19.78 2.02
CA ALA A 360 15.71 -18.63 2.18
C ALA A 360 15.22 -18.51 3.63
N GLY A 361 14.94 -19.63 4.28
CA GLY A 361 14.50 -19.66 5.68
C GLY A 361 15.60 -19.30 6.67
N TYR A 362 16.84 -19.72 6.40
CA TYR A 362 17.98 -19.26 7.17
C TYR A 362 18.18 -17.75 7.02
N ILE A 363 18.12 -17.22 5.79
CA ILE A 363 18.27 -15.77 5.53
C ILE A 363 17.16 -14.99 6.24
N ALA A 364 15.90 -15.39 6.07
CA ALA A 364 14.77 -14.72 6.70
C ALA A 364 14.89 -14.73 8.24
N ALA A 365 15.18 -15.89 8.84
CA ALA A 365 15.37 -15.99 10.29
C ALA A 365 16.54 -15.12 10.77
N ASN A 366 17.66 -15.11 10.03
CA ASN A 366 18.82 -14.27 10.34
C ASN A 366 18.53 -12.78 10.25
N ASP A 367 17.72 -12.34 9.28
CA ASP A 367 17.31 -10.95 9.20
C ASP A 367 16.41 -10.56 10.38
N VAL A 368 15.47 -11.42 10.79
CA VAL A 368 14.65 -11.13 11.98
C VAL A 368 15.52 -11.04 13.23
N LEU A 369 16.38 -12.04 13.45
CA LEU A 369 17.16 -12.15 14.69
C LEU A 369 18.18 -11.00 14.80
N LYS A 370 18.86 -10.61 13.71
CA LYS A 370 19.78 -9.46 13.69
C LYS A 370 19.11 -8.11 13.94
N ASN A 371 17.81 -8.01 13.73
CA ASN A 371 17.04 -6.78 13.97
C ASN A 371 16.38 -6.74 15.36
N LEU A 372 16.56 -7.75 16.21
CA LEU A 372 15.96 -7.78 17.56
C LEU A 372 16.32 -6.58 18.43
N SER A 373 17.55 -6.08 18.32
CA SER A 373 18.02 -4.88 19.04
C SER A 373 17.30 -3.60 18.58
N CYS A 374 16.75 -3.58 17.36
CA CYS A 374 16.01 -2.44 16.83
C CYS A 374 14.55 -2.35 17.32
N PHE A 375 14.04 -3.37 18.02
CA PHE A 375 12.68 -3.40 18.54
C PHE A 375 12.59 -2.93 19.99
N THR A 376 11.39 -2.48 20.37
CA THR A 376 11.02 -2.24 21.78
C THR A 376 11.15 -3.54 22.57
N GLU A 377 11.34 -3.46 23.89
CA GLU A 377 11.51 -4.64 24.75
C GLU A 377 10.30 -5.59 24.66
N ILE A 378 9.08 -5.04 24.67
CA ILE A 378 7.83 -5.80 24.55
C ILE A 378 7.79 -6.56 23.22
N THR A 379 8.05 -5.87 22.11
CA THR A 379 8.01 -6.48 20.77
C THR A 379 9.13 -7.49 20.59
N ARG A 380 10.33 -7.20 21.11
CA ARG A 380 11.46 -8.13 21.13
C ARG A 380 11.10 -9.42 21.87
N ASP A 381 10.51 -9.31 23.05
CA ASP A 381 10.06 -10.46 23.84
C ASP A 381 9.01 -11.29 23.08
N LEU A 382 8.02 -10.64 22.46
CA LEU A 382 7.01 -11.33 21.65
C LEU A 382 7.62 -12.06 20.45
N VAL A 383 8.57 -11.45 19.73
CA VAL A 383 9.28 -12.10 18.62
C VAL A 383 10.06 -13.32 19.13
N LEU A 384 10.79 -13.20 20.25
CA LEU A 384 11.53 -14.30 20.85
C LEU A 384 10.61 -15.45 21.30
N LYS A 385 9.47 -15.13 21.95
CA LYS A 385 8.44 -16.11 22.32
C LYS A 385 7.96 -16.88 21.11
N GLU A 386 7.68 -16.19 20.01
CA GLU A 386 7.17 -16.84 18.79
C GLU A 386 8.21 -17.74 18.11
N PHE A 387 9.50 -17.36 18.15
CA PHE A 387 10.59 -18.25 17.74
C PHE A 387 10.67 -19.52 18.61
N VAL A 388 10.50 -19.37 19.93
CA VAL A 388 10.52 -20.49 20.89
C VAL A 388 9.30 -21.40 20.73
N LEU A 389 8.12 -20.84 20.45
CA LEU A 389 6.90 -21.59 20.18
C LEU A 389 7.02 -22.38 18.88
N ARG A 390 7.58 -21.79 17.83
CA ARG A 390 7.77 -22.41 16.51
C ARG A 390 9.05 -23.22 16.38
N MET A 391 9.79 -23.44 17.46
CA MET A 391 11.07 -24.14 17.42
C MET A 391 10.94 -25.52 16.77
N ASP A 392 9.85 -26.26 17.03
CA ASP A 392 9.58 -27.60 16.47
C ASP A 392 9.65 -27.62 14.93
N PHE A 393 9.36 -26.48 14.30
CA PHE A 393 9.44 -26.29 12.86
C PHE A 393 10.87 -25.95 12.39
N LEU A 394 11.61 -25.16 13.18
CA LEU A 394 13.00 -24.74 12.92
C LEU A 394 14.03 -25.81 13.29
N GLU A 395 13.64 -26.81 14.09
CA GLU A 395 14.46 -27.88 14.65
C GLU A 395 15.20 -28.75 13.63
N ARG A 396 14.84 -28.67 12.34
CA ARG A 396 15.55 -29.38 11.26
C ARG A 396 16.80 -28.66 10.77
N ASN A 397 17.01 -27.41 11.19
CA ASN A 397 18.17 -26.60 10.82
C ASN A 397 18.96 -26.17 12.06
N GLU A 398 20.03 -26.91 12.37
CA GLU A 398 20.90 -26.66 13.52
C GLU A 398 21.52 -25.26 13.52
N GLN A 399 21.77 -24.69 12.33
CA GLN A 399 22.38 -23.36 12.20
C GLN A 399 21.44 -22.26 12.69
N ILE A 400 20.13 -22.41 12.49
CA ILE A 400 19.13 -21.43 12.95
C ILE A 400 19.01 -21.47 14.47
N VAL A 401 19.02 -22.67 15.05
CA VAL A 401 19.02 -22.84 16.51
C VAL A 401 20.26 -22.17 17.12
N ASN A 402 21.44 -22.39 16.53
CA ASN A 402 22.67 -21.78 17.01
C ASN A 402 22.66 -20.25 16.86
N LEU A 403 22.16 -19.76 15.73
CA LEU A 403 21.96 -18.34 15.45
C LEU A 403 21.04 -17.68 16.49
N MET A 404 19.94 -18.33 16.90
CA MET A 404 19.05 -17.81 17.95
C MET A 404 19.80 -17.62 19.28
N ILE A 405 20.62 -18.60 19.69
CA ILE A 405 21.40 -18.49 20.93
C ILE A 405 22.48 -17.41 20.79
N ARG A 406 23.13 -17.30 19.63
CA ARG A 406 24.11 -16.25 19.36
C ARG A 406 23.50 -14.84 19.50
N GLU A 407 22.31 -14.60 18.94
CA GLU A 407 21.68 -13.28 19.08
C GLU A 407 21.19 -13.03 20.52
N LEU A 408 20.80 -14.06 21.28
CA LEU A 408 20.57 -13.93 22.73
C LEU A 408 21.85 -13.52 23.48
N VAL A 409 23.03 -14.00 23.06
CA VAL A 409 24.32 -13.56 23.62
C VAL A 409 24.53 -12.07 23.38
N GLU A 410 24.31 -11.58 22.15
CA GLU A 410 24.47 -10.16 21.83
C GLU A 410 23.49 -9.28 22.62
N LEU A 411 22.22 -9.70 22.73
CA LEU A 411 21.23 -9.01 23.57
C LEU A 411 21.63 -8.98 25.05
N CYS A 412 22.32 -10.01 25.57
CA CYS A 412 22.81 -10.01 26.94
C CYS A 412 24.05 -9.12 27.15
N LYS A 413 24.82 -8.81 26.09
CA LYS A 413 26.02 -7.95 26.19
C LYS A 413 25.70 -6.46 26.17
N ASP A 414 24.67 -6.06 25.41
CA ASP A 414 24.34 -4.65 25.18
C ASP A 414 23.72 -3.93 26.40
N TYR A 415 23.33 -4.66 27.44
CA TYR A 415 22.64 -4.10 28.62
C TYR A 415 23.50 -4.22 29.88
N GLU A 416 24.20 -3.15 30.24
CA GLU A 416 25.10 -3.09 31.41
C GLU A 416 24.38 -2.97 32.78
N ASN A 417 23.04 -3.00 32.86
CA ASN A 417 22.32 -2.90 34.15
C ASN A 417 20.95 -3.61 34.17
N ASP A 418 20.67 -4.22 35.33
CA ASP A 418 19.39 -4.62 35.93
C ASP A 418 18.70 -5.96 35.62
N GLN A 419 18.03 -6.46 36.67
CA GLN A 419 17.48 -7.78 36.95
C GLN A 419 16.39 -8.32 35.99
N ASP A 420 16.05 -7.62 34.91
CA ASP A 420 14.89 -7.93 34.06
C ASP A 420 15.12 -8.98 32.95
N HIS A 421 16.26 -9.69 32.99
CA HIS A 421 16.71 -10.53 31.86
C HIS A 421 16.57 -12.05 32.11
N ALA A 422 15.91 -12.45 33.21
CA ALA A 422 15.67 -13.86 33.53
C ALA A 422 14.99 -14.63 32.38
N GLN A 423 14.11 -13.94 31.63
CA GLN A 423 13.42 -14.49 30.46
C GLN A 423 14.37 -14.98 29.35
N TYR A 424 15.51 -14.31 29.13
CA TYR A 424 16.49 -14.77 28.14
C TYR A 424 17.18 -16.06 28.58
N GLY A 425 17.41 -16.24 29.88
CA GLY A 425 17.88 -17.51 30.46
C GLY A 425 16.86 -18.64 30.31
N GLU A 426 15.57 -18.33 30.47
CA GLU A 426 14.47 -19.29 30.23
C GLU A 426 14.39 -19.70 28.76
N TYR A 427 14.40 -18.74 27.82
CA TYR A 427 14.44 -19.03 26.39
C TYR A 427 15.66 -19.85 26.01
N THR A 428 16.84 -19.49 26.51
CA THR A 428 18.08 -20.24 26.25
C THR A 428 17.98 -21.66 26.77
N SER A 429 17.43 -21.86 27.98
CA SER A 429 17.21 -23.20 28.54
C SER A 429 16.25 -24.04 27.70
N LEU A 430 15.16 -23.45 27.22
CA LEU A 430 14.19 -24.13 26.35
C LEU A 430 14.81 -24.50 25.00
N ILE A 431 15.53 -23.58 24.36
CA ILE A 431 16.19 -23.78 23.07
C ILE A 431 17.27 -24.86 23.19
N TYR A 432 18.13 -24.74 24.19
CA TYR A 432 19.20 -25.69 24.44
C TYR A 432 18.67 -27.09 24.77
N GLY A 433 17.61 -27.18 25.59
CA GLY A 433 16.97 -28.45 25.91
C GLY A 433 16.42 -29.18 24.67
N LYS A 434 15.74 -28.45 23.79
CA LYS A 434 15.21 -29.00 22.52
C LYS A 434 16.34 -29.44 21.58
N TRP A 435 17.38 -28.63 21.43
CA TRP A 435 18.57 -29.00 20.64
C TRP A 435 19.20 -30.29 21.15
N LYS A 436 19.43 -30.41 22.47
CA LYS A 436 19.98 -31.63 23.10
C LYS A 436 19.15 -32.87 22.76
N ALA A 437 17.83 -32.78 22.94
CA ALA A 437 16.92 -33.89 22.64
C ALA A 437 16.97 -34.32 21.17
N ASN A 438 17.00 -33.36 20.25
CA ASN A 438 17.04 -33.64 18.81
C ASN A 438 18.37 -34.20 18.32
N LYS A 439 19.47 -33.75 18.92
CA LYS A 439 20.79 -34.31 18.67
C LYS A 439 20.90 -35.75 19.14
N ILE A 440 20.40 -36.09 20.34
CA ILE A 440 20.36 -37.48 20.83
C ILE A 440 19.52 -38.36 19.91
N ASN A 441 18.41 -37.82 19.39
CA ASN A 441 17.53 -38.53 18.46
C ASN A 441 18.05 -38.58 17.01
N GLY A 442 19.24 -38.04 16.72
CA GLY A 442 19.87 -38.09 15.40
C GLY A 442 19.10 -37.31 14.31
N LYS A 443 18.34 -36.28 14.69
CA LYS A 443 17.53 -35.50 13.74
C LYS A 443 18.34 -34.52 12.87
N TYR A 444 19.58 -34.19 13.27
CA TYR A 444 20.47 -33.30 12.50
C TYR A 444 21.32 -34.10 11.50
N VAL A 445 21.55 -33.53 10.30
CA VAL A 445 22.30 -34.20 9.24
C VAL A 445 23.79 -34.31 9.61
N ILE A 446 24.30 -35.54 9.55
CA ILE A 446 25.68 -35.93 9.86
C ILE A 446 26.62 -35.38 8.77
N GLY A 447 27.02 -34.11 8.86
CA GLY A 447 27.88 -33.51 7.83
C GLY A 447 28.51 -32.15 8.15
N GLY A 448 27.99 -31.42 9.15
CA GLY A 448 28.58 -30.15 9.63
C GLY A 448 28.73 -30.07 11.16
N SER A 449 28.66 -31.21 11.85
CA SER A 449 28.20 -31.27 13.24
C SER A 449 29.22 -30.85 14.30
N GLU A 450 30.54 -30.97 14.11
CA GLU A 450 31.49 -30.70 15.20
C GLU A 450 31.72 -29.20 15.46
N GLU A 451 31.79 -28.38 14.41
CA GLU A 451 32.00 -26.93 14.54
C GLU A 451 30.76 -26.23 15.08
N VAL A 452 29.57 -26.57 14.55
CA VAL A 452 28.29 -26.03 15.02
C VAL A 452 28.00 -26.47 16.45
N GLU A 453 28.32 -27.72 16.81
CA GLU A 453 28.19 -28.19 18.19
C GLU A 453 29.10 -27.40 19.13
N SER A 454 30.37 -27.16 18.76
CA SER A 454 31.26 -26.37 19.59
C SER A 454 30.82 -24.91 19.71
N GLU A 455 30.28 -24.31 18.65
CA GLU A 455 29.74 -22.95 18.65
C GLU A 455 28.49 -22.87 19.53
N MET A 456 27.62 -23.89 19.49
CA MET A 456 26.43 -23.98 20.33
C MET A 456 26.79 -23.94 21.81
N TYR A 457 27.71 -24.80 22.25
CA TYR A 457 28.15 -24.79 23.65
C TYR A 457 28.80 -23.47 24.05
N LEU A 458 29.60 -22.88 23.16
CA LEU A 458 30.22 -21.57 23.40
C LEU A 458 29.15 -20.48 23.60
N ASN A 459 28.12 -20.44 22.75
CA ASN A 459 27.06 -19.45 22.81
C ASN A 459 26.18 -19.65 24.05
N VAL A 460 25.76 -20.88 24.36
CA VAL A 460 24.98 -21.19 25.57
C VAL A 460 25.74 -20.82 26.85
N LEU A 461 27.02 -21.21 26.95
CA LEU A 461 27.85 -20.80 28.07
C LEU A 461 27.98 -19.29 28.16
N SER A 462 28.05 -18.59 27.03
CA SER A 462 28.15 -17.14 27.01
C SER A 462 26.88 -16.46 27.53
N VAL A 463 25.68 -16.95 27.18
CA VAL A 463 24.42 -16.41 27.74
C VAL A 463 24.38 -16.59 29.25
N PHE A 464 24.60 -17.81 29.75
CA PHE A 464 24.51 -18.06 31.19
C PHE A 464 25.63 -17.39 31.99
N ASP A 465 26.81 -17.18 31.40
CA ASP A 465 27.88 -16.37 31.98
C ASP A 465 27.47 -14.89 32.08
N CYS A 466 26.86 -14.32 31.04
CA CYS A 466 26.31 -12.96 31.08
C CYS A 466 25.21 -12.81 32.16
N LEU A 467 24.35 -13.81 32.31
CA LEU A 467 23.27 -13.82 33.30
C LEU A 467 23.72 -14.25 34.71
N CYS A 468 25.00 -14.59 34.91
CA CYS A 468 25.54 -15.13 36.16
C CYS A 468 24.84 -16.42 36.69
N ASP A 469 24.23 -17.24 35.83
CA ASP A 469 23.54 -18.48 36.24
C ASP A 469 24.52 -19.66 36.38
N ARG A 470 25.07 -19.81 37.58
CA ARG A 470 26.07 -20.84 37.92
C ARG A 470 25.57 -22.27 37.77
N ASN A 471 24.30 -22.53 38.07
CA ASN A 471 23.76 -23.88 38.00
C ASN A 471 23.67 -24.34 36.54
N LYS A 472 23.25 -23.43 35.65
CA LYS A 472 23.17 -23.71 34.22
C LYS A 472 24.55 -23.83 33.57
N ILE A 473 25.52 -23.03 33.99
CA ILE A 473 26.92 -23.18 33.54
C ILE A 473 27.45 -24.59 33.87
N LEU A 474 27.23 -25.08 35.09
CA LEU A 474 27.66 -26.42 35.49
C LEU A 474 26.96 -27.54 34.69
N GLU A 475 25.66 -27.39 34.40
CA GLU A 475 24.91 -28.33 33.55
C GLU A 475 25.57 -28.44 32.17
N VAL A 476 25.86 -27.30 31.53
CA VAL A 476 26.45 -27.24 30.19
C VAL A 476 27.89 -27.77 30.19
N LEU A 477 28.70 -27.46 31.20
CA LEU A 477 30.05 -28.03 31.33
C LEU A 477 30.02 -29.55 31.52
N GLY A 478 29.05 -30.06 32.27
CA GLY A 478 28.80 -31.50 32.39
C GLY A 478 28.47 -32.14 31.04
N ASP A 479 27.61 -31.50 30.25
CA ASP A 479 27.26 -31.95 28.90
C ASP A 479 28.49 -31.98 27.97
N ILE A 480 29.37 -30.97 28.03
CA ILE A 480 30.63 -30.91 27.24
C ILE A 480 31.57 -32.06 27.60
N VAL A 481 31.75 -32.36 28.90
CA VAL A 481 32.61 -33.48 29.36
C VAL A 481 32.08 -34.82 28.84
N ASN A 482 30.75 -34.97 28.82
CA ASN A 482 30.09 -36.18 28.38
C ASN A 482 29.98 -36.28 26.85
N SER A 483 30.21 -35.18 26.11
CA SER A 483 30.21 -35.17 24.65
C SER A 483 31.52 -35.77 24.06
N ASN A 484 31.44 -36.17 22.80
CA ASN A 484 32.58 -36.66 22.01
C ASN A 484 33.11 -35.60 21.02
N MET A 485 32.74 -34.33 21.21
CA MET A 485 33.08 -33.26 20.27
C MET A 485 34.54 -32.78 20.42
N LYS A 486 35.10 -32.21 19.36
CA LYS A 486 36.35 -31.44 19.48
C LYS A 486 36.14 -30.11 20.18
N ILE A 487 36.95 -29.83 21.20
CA ILE A 487 36.97 -28.53 21.87
C ILE A 487 37.76 -27.54 21.01
N THR A 488 37.09 -26.50 20.51
CA THR A 488 37.74 -25.40 19.82
C THR A 488 38.56 -24.54 20.79
N LYS A 489 39.55 -23.81 20.27
CA LYS A 489 40.36 -22.89 21.07
C LYS A 489 39.51 -21.82 21.76
N GLU A 490 38.47 -21.33 21.10
CA GLU A 490 37.58 -20.30 21.64
C GLU A 490 36.75 -20.82 22.81
N LEU A 491 36.16 -22.02 22.67
CA LEU A 491 35.46 -22.68 23.76
C LEU A 491 36.38 -22.94 24.96
N SER A 492 37.60 -23.43 24.71
CA SER A 492 38.61 -23.63 25.76
C SER A 492 38.93 -22.34 26.51
N LEU A 493 39.13 -21.23 25.78
CA LEU A 493 39.40 -19.92 26.38
C LEU A 493 38.21 -19.40 27.19
N LYS A 494 36.97 -19.58 26.71
CA LYS A 494 35.76 -19.18 27.44
C LYS A 494 35.61 -19.98 28.74
N MET A 495 35.80 -21.30 28.70
CA MET A 495 35.79 -22.14 29.90
C MET A 495 36.85 -21.67 30.92
N GLN A 496 38.07 -21.36 30.45
CA GLN A 496 39.12 -20.80 31.30
C GLN A 496 38.76 -19.42 31.88
N ALA A 497 38.12 -18.53 31.11
CA ALA A 497 37.70 -17.22 31.59
C ALA A 497 36.65 -17.32 32.71
N ILE A 498 35.64 -18.18 32.53
CA ILE A 498 34.61 -18.47 33.54
C ILE A 498 35.25 -18.98 34.85
N SER A 499 36.26 -19.84 34.76
CA SER A 499 36.97 -20.31 35.96
C SER A 499 37.78 -19.23 36.70
N LYS A 500 38.34 -18.26 35.96
CA LYS A 500 39.19 -17.20 36.53
C LYS A 500 38.41 -16.08 37.20
N ILE A 501 37.28 -15.66 36.61
CA ILE A 501 36.42 -14.61 37.18
C ILE A 501 35.81 -15.07 38.51
N ASN A 502 35.53 -16.36 38.65
CA ASN A 502 34.99 -16.97 39.88
C ASN A 502 35.98 -17.05 41.06
N LEU A 503 37.29 -16.78 40.86
CA LEU A 503 38.28 -16.69 41.95
C LEU A 503 38.30 -15.31 42.64
N GLY A 504 37.76 -14.27 41.99
CA GLY A 504 37.84 -12.88 42.47
C GLY A 504 36.65 -12.40 43.31
N SER A 505 35.52 -13.11 43.29
CA SER A 505 34.22 -12.64 43.83
C SER A 505 33.63 -13.54 44.93
N ILE A 506 34.44 -14.37 45.58
CA ILE A 506 33.96 -15.29 46.63
C ILE A 506 33.72 -14.53 47.93
N GLU A 507 32.47 -14.14 48.19
CA GLU A 507 31.93 -14.19 49.56
C GLU A 507 31.58 -15.65 49.87
N VAL A 508 32.06 -16.13 51.02
CA VAL A 508 32.21 -17.53 51.36
C VAL A 508 30.88 -18.11 51.84
N ASP A 509 30.19 -18.83 50.96
CA ASP A 509 29.15 -19.80 51.33
C ASP A 509 29.58 -21.21 50.91
N SER A 510 29.29 -22.22 51.74
CA SER A 510 29.78 -23.59 51.53
C SER A 510 29.32 -24.25 50.22
N SER A 511 28.18 -23.82 49.67
CA SER A 511 27.66 -24.31 48.39
C SER A 511 28.45 -23.80 47.18
N SER A 512 29.04 -22.60 47.24
CA SER A 512 29.78 -22.01 46.12
C SER A 512 31.18 -22.64 45.97
N LEU A 513 31.78 -23.07 47.08
CA LEU A 513 33.05 -23.82 47.12
C LEU A 513 32.93 -25.23 46.51
N GLU A 514 31.84 -25.95 46.80
CA GLU A 514 31.58 -27.26 46.19
C GLU A 514 31.34 -27.15 44.69
N GLN A 515 30.56 -26.16 44.26
CA GLN A 515 30.32 -25.86 42.84
C GLN A 515 31.62 -25.52 42.10
N TYR A 516 32.52 -24.77 42.72
CA TYR A 516 33.83 -24.43 42.16
C TYR A 516 34.75 -25.65 42.00
N ALA A 517 34.82 -26.53 43.01
CA ALA A 517 35.60 -27.76 42.93
C ALA A 517 35.08 -28.72 41.84
N VAL A 518 33.75 -28.76 41.62
CA VAL A 518 33.14 -29.51 40.52
C VAL A 518 33.48 -28.87 39.17
N LEU A 519 33.45 -27.54 39.07
CA LEU A 519 33.81 -26.79 37.86
C LEU A 519 35.26 -27.04 37.43
N GLU A 520 36.23 -26.92 38.35
CA GLU A 520 37.65 -27.21 38.08
C GLU A 520 37.87 -28.67 37.63
N ARG A 521 37.15 -29.61 38.25
CA ARG A 521 37.24 -31.04 37.93
C ARG A 521 36.65 -31.34 36.56
N LEU A 522 35.49 -30.79 36.23
CA LEU A 522 34.86 -30.95 34.91
C LEU A 522 35.71 -30.30 33.81
N MET A 523 36.28 -29.12 34.06
CA MET A 523 37.19 -28.48 33.11
C MET A 523 38.48 -29.28 32.88
N SER A 524 39.08 -29.78 33.96
CA SER A 524 40.26 -30.64 33.87
C SER A 524 39.95 -31.91 33.08
N LEU A 525 38.77 -32.50 33.26
CA LEU A 525 38.32 -33.67 32.52
C LEU A 525 38.04 -33.35 31.04
N ALA A 526 37.39 -32.23 30.74
CA ALA A 526 37.11 -31.79 29.37
C ALA A 526 38.40 -31.53 28.58
N LEU A 527 39.37 -30.83 29.18
CA LEU A 527 40.67 -30.52 28.56
C LEU A 527 41.66 -31.69 28.53
N GLN A 528 41.43 -32.77 29.29
CA GLN A 528 42.24 -33.99 29.24
C GLN A 528 41.68 -35.04 28.27
N LYS A 529 40.36 -35.04 28.06
CA LYS A 529 39.67 -36.00 27.18
C LYS A 529 39.82 -35.64 25.69
N HIS A 530 40.09 -34.38 25.39
CA HIS A 530 40.22 -33.79 24.05
C HIS A 530 41.50 -32.95 23.97
#